data_AF-A0ABC8SGT3-F1
#
_entry.id   AF-A0ABC8SGT3-F1
#
_cell.length_a   1.000
_cell.length_b   1.000
_cell.length_c   1.000
_cell.angle_alpha   90.00
_cell.angle_beta   90.00
_cell.angle_gamma   90.00
#
_symmetry.space_group_name_H-M   'P 1'
#
loop_
_entity.id
_entity.type
_entity.pdbx_description
1 polymer ?
#
loop_
_entity_poly.entity_id
_entity_poly.type
_entity_poly.pdbx_seq_one_letter_code
_entity_poly.pdbx_strand_id
1 'polypeptide(L)'
;MSPILNALRQQRYVREVTIQYNLCNEPWLKYSISVVADRGLKKPLYTSARLKKGEVLYLETHSCRYELCFNGEKMVKATAAPQPYEPETQKSQNRNLHSTAGERSVTEGDSIVMDVFRWSRCKKPLPQRLMRSIGIPLPLEHLEVLEENLDWEDIKWSQTGVSIAGKEYPLARVHFLSPN
;
A
#
# COMPACT_ATOMS: atom_id res chain seq x y z
N MET A 1 6.96 46.64 -23.50
CA MET A 1 7.26 45.22 -23.23
C MET A 1 7.10 45.02 -21.72
N SER A 2 5.96 44.49 -21.26
CA SER A 2 5.58 44.53 -19.84
C SER A 2 6.28 43.39 -19.06
N PRO A 3 7.05 43.68 -17.99
CA PRO A 3 7.74 42.67 -17.17
C PRO A 3 6.80 41.73 -16.38
N ILE A 4 5.50 42.03 -16.36
CA ILE A 4 4.48 41.32 -15.58
C ILE A 4 4.17 39.92 -16.15
N LEU A 5 4.38 39.69 -17.46
CA LEU A 5 4.04 38.41 -18.09
C LEU A 5 5.00 37.27 -17.71
N ASN A 6 6.22 37.58 -17.26
CA ASN A 6 7.22 36.58 -16.87
C ASN A 6 7.13 36.16 -15.40
N ALA A 7 6.60 37.02 -14.51
CA ALA A 7 6.44 36.71 -13.09
C ALA A 7 5.40 35.60 -12.86
N LEU A 8 4.32 35.57 -13.64
CA LEU A 8 3.27 34.56 -13.55
C LEU A 8 3.71 33.17 -14.06
N ARG A 9 4.73 33.10 -14.93
CA ARG A 9 5.27 31.83 -15.44
C ARG A 9 6.30 31.18 -14.49
N GLN A 10 6.82 31.94 -13.52
CA GLN A 10 7.79 31.48 -12.52
C GLN A 10 7.21 31.28 -11.12
N GLN A 11 5.88 31.30 -10.96
CA GLN A 11 5.25 30.63 -9.83
C GLN A 11 5.38 29.11 -10.03
N ARG A 12 6.62 28.62 -10.05
CA ARG A 12 6.96 27.28 -9.61
C ARG A 12 6.16 27.10 -8.34
N TYR A 13 5.24 26.14 -8.31
CA TYR A 13 4.49 25.78 -7.12
C TYR A 13 5.50 25.59 -5.99
N VAL A 14 5.69 26.61 -5.15
CA VAL A 14 6.37 26.47 -3.88
C VAL A 14 5.39 25.66 -3.06
N ARG A 15 5.53 24.34 -3.12
CA ARG A 15 4.80 23.46 -2.22
C ARG A 15 5.26 23.85 -0.83
N GLU A 16 4.37 24.44 -0.06
CA GLU A 16 4.65 24.70 1.34
C GLU A 16 4.92 23.35 2.01
N VAL A 17 6.16 23.15 2.44
CA VAL A 17 6.56 21.95 3.16
C VAL A 17 6.64 22.33 4.62
N THR A 18 5.62 21.99 5.40
CA THR A 18 5.68 22.17 6.84
C THR A 18 6.48 21.02 7.46
N ILE A 19 7.57 21.35 8.14
CA ILE A 19 8.35 20.41 8.93
C ILE A 19 7.84 20.46 10.37
N GLN A 20 7.77 19.31 11.03
CA GLN A 20 7.51 19.16 12.45
C GLN A 20 8.52 18.18 13.07
N TYR A 21 8.86 18.40 14.33
CA TYR A 21 9.68 17.46 15.07
C TYR A 21 8.89 16.19 15.41
N ASN A 22 9.48 15.04 15.10
CA ASN A 22 8.94 13.72 15.40
C ASN A 22 9.06 13.37 16.90
N LEU A 23 8.61 12.18 17.29
CA LEU A 23 8.71 11.70 18.69
C LEU A 23 10.15 11.57 19.22
N CYS A 24 11.16 11.67 18.35
CA CYS A 24 12.59 11.63 18.68
C CYS A 24 13.29 12.99 18.48
N ASN A 25 12.53 14.09 18.31
CA ASN A 25 13.04 15.43 18.01
C ASN A 25 13.85 15.52 16.69
N GLU A 26 13.50 14.72 15.69
CA GLU A 26 14.05 14.80 14.32
C GLU A 26 13.04 15.48 13.37
N PRO A 27 13.50 16.24 12.37
CA PRO A 27 12.63 16.96 11.45
C PRO A 27 11.92 16.01 10.46
N TRP A 28 10.61 15.85 10.59
CA TRP A 28 9.76 15.08 9.67
C TRP A 28 8.75 15.99 8.97
N LEU A 29 8.14 15.51 7.87
CA LEU A 29 7.07 16.24 7.21
C LEU A 29 5.81 16.21 8.09
N LYS A 30 5.13 17.35 8.21
CA LYS A 30 3.75 17.38 8.69
C LYS A 30 2.91 16.50 7.77
N TYR A 31 2.04 15.69 8.37
CA TYR A 31 1.11 14.89 7.60
C TYR A 31 0.21 15.79 6.74
N SER A 32 0.07 15.39 5.49
CA SER A 32 -0.94 15.87 4.57
C SER A 32 -1.20 14.76 3.57
N ILE A 33 -2.45 14.61 3.14
CA ILE A 33 -2.84 13.60 2.16
C ILE A 33 -1.98 13.69 0.88
N SER A 34 -1.52 14.89 0.50
CA SER A 34 -0.66 15.09 -0.68
C SER A 34 0.73 14.48 -0.56
N VAL A 35 1.21 14.18 0.66
CA VAL A 35 2.51 13.56 0.91
C VAL A 35 2.47 12.06 0.68
N VAL A 36 1.33 11.44 0.97
CA VAL A 36 1.08 9.99 0.83
C VAL A 36 0.36 9.63 -0.47
N ALA A 37 -0.29 10.60 -1.11
CA ALA A 37 -0.92 10.42 -2.41
C ALA A 37 0.09 10.14 -3.52
N ASP A 38 -0.39 9.51 -4.58
CA ASP A 38 0.38 9.24 -5.77
C ASP A 38 0.93 10.52 -6.39
N ARG A 39 2.19 10.48 -6.83
CA ARG A 39 2.87 11.65 -7.40
C ARG A 39 2.58 11.84 -8.90
N GLY A 40 1.65 11.06 -9.46
CA GLY A 40 1.21 11.14 -10.85
C GLY A 40 0.53 9.85 -11.31
N LEU A 41 0.11 9.84 -12.58
CA LEU A 41 -0.67 8.73 -13.15
C LEU A 41 0.16 7.51 -13.58
N LYS A 42 1.49 7.59 -13.55
CA LYS A 42 2.38 6.49 -13.95
C LYS A 42 2.60 5.56 -12.76
N LYS A 43 2.52 4.24 -12.97
CA LYS A 43 2.72 3.22 -11.92
C LYS A 43 3.93 3.48 -10.99
N PRO A 44 5.13 3.86 -11.48
CA PRO A 44 6.27 4.13 -10.59
C PRO A 44 6.09 5.32 -9.64
N LEU A 45 5.11 6.19 -9.90
CA LEU A 45 4.77 7.34 -9.07
C LEU A 45 3.69 7.01 -8.03
N TYR A 46 3.13 5.80 -8.07
CA TYR A 46 2.17 5.34 -7.08
C TYR A 46 2.87 5.06 -5.75
N THR A 47 2.22 5.38 -4.63
CA THR A 47 2.77 5.13 -3.30
C THR A 47 2.89 3.64 -3.03
N SER A 48 1.92 2.83 -3.45
CA SER A 48 2.01 1.36 -3.37
C SER A 48 3.23 0.80 -4.10
N ALA A 49 3.53 1.31 -5.31
CA ALA A 49 4.69 0.89 -6.09
C ALA A 49 6.02 1.30 -5.43
N ARG A 50 6.06 2.42 -4.71
CA ARG A 50 7.22 2.84 -3.91
C ARG A 50 7.47 1.86 -2.76
N LEU A 51 6.41 1.49 -2.05
CA LEU A 51 6.49 0.51 -0.97
C LEU A 51 6.95 -0.86 -1.47
N LYS A 52 6.41 -1.32 -2.60
CA LYS A 52 6.82 -2.56 -3.25
C LYS A 52 8.30 -2.60 -3.66
N LYS A 53 8.87 -1.44 -4.00
CA LYS A 53 10.31 -1.31 -4.29
C LYS A 53 11.20 -1.29 -3.03
N GLY A 54 10.61 -1.39 -1.85
CA GLY A 54 11.31 -1.47 -0.58
C GLY A 54 11.29 -0.19 0.24
N GLU A 55 10.70 0.92 -0.24
CA GLU A 55 10.45 2.06 0.67
C GLU A 55 9.48 1.64 1.78
N VAL A 56 9.64 2.24 2.95
CA VAL A 56 8.78 2.02 4.11
C VAL A 56 8.24 3.36 4.56
N LEU A 57 6.93 3.39 4.82
CA LEU A 57 6.26 4.59 5.26
C LEU A 57 6.11 4.56 6.78
N TYR A 58 6.79 5.48 7.46
CA TYR A 58 6.62 5.71 8.88
C TYR A 58 5.70 6.90 9.11
N LEU A 59 4.73 6.72 10.00
CA LEU A 59 3.75 7.75 10.31
C LEU A 59 3.61 7.88 11.83
N GLU A 60 3.31 9.08 12.30
CA GLU A 60 3.12 9.31 13.73
C GLU A 60 1.82 10.03 14.03
N THR A 61 1.16 9.59 15.09
CA THR A 61 0.22 10.44 15.85
C THR A 61 1.03 11.33 16.80
N HIS A 62 0.40 12.07 17.71
CA HIS A 62 1.14 12.80 18.74
C HIS A 62 1.86 11.93 19.78
N SER A 63 1.61 10.62 19.82
CA SER A 63 2.13 9.72 20.87
C SER A 63 2.64 8.37 20.38
N CYS A 64 2.35 7.99 19.14
CA CYS A 64 2.65 6.67 18.61
C CYS A 64 3.30 6.78 17.23
N ARG A 65 4.20 5.85 16.92
CA ARG A 65 4.76 5.65 15.57
C ARG A 65 4.26 4.35 14.98
N TYR A 66 3.91 4.40 13.71
CA TYR A 66 3.43 3.28 12.91
C TYR A 66 4.33 3.07 11.69
N GLU A 67 4.35 1.84 11.20
CA GLU A 67 5.05 1.38 10.01
C GLU A 67 4.04 0.78 9.04
N LEU A 68 4.08 1.24 7.80
CA LEU A 68 3.43 0.59 6.66
C LEU A 68 4.53 0.10 5.72
N CYS A 69 4.60 -1.21 5.51
CA CYS A 69 5.55 -1.81 4.58
C CYS A 69 4.87 -2.82 3.65
N PHE A 70 5.50 -3.06 2.51
CA PHE A 70 5.17 -4.19 1.64
C PHE A 70 5.57 -5.50 2.34
N ASN A 71 4.72 -6.52 2.23
CA ASN A 71 4.90 -7.81 2.89
C ASN A 71 4.90 -8.99 1.90
N GLY A 72 4.99 -8.71 0.60
CA GLY A 72 5.04 -9.72 -0.45
C GLY A 72 3.83 -9.71 -1.36
N GLU A 73 3.70 -10.79 -2.13
CA GLU A 73 2.60 -11.01 -3.06
C GLU A 73 1.84 -12.27 -2.64
N LYS A 74 0.52 -12.26 -2.78
CA LYS A 74 -0.35 -13.41 -2.54
C LYS A 74 -1.09 -13.78 -3.81
N MET A 75 -1.14 -15.06 -4.14
CA MET A 75 -1.93 -15.57 -5.25
C MET A 75 -3.35 -15.89 -4.76
N VAL A 76 -4.34 -15.24 -5.36
CA VAL A 76 -5.76 -15.44 -5.07
C VAL A 76 -6.42 -16.10 -6.26
N LYS A 77 -7.14 -17.21 -6.04
CA LYS A 77 -7.92 -17.85 -7.10
C LYS A 77 -9.12 -16.96 -7.41
N ALA A 78 -9.35 -16.59 -8.67
CA ALA A 78 -10.55 -15.88 -9.04
C ALA A 78 -11.79 -16.73 -8.69
N THR A 79 -12.54 -16.30 -7.67
CA THR A 79 -13.83 -16.92 -7.35
C THR A 79 -14.78 -16.57 -8.49
N ALA A 80 -15.08 -17.55 -9.35
CA ALA A 80 -16.15 -17.41 -10.32
C ALA A 80 -17.46 -17.09 -9.57
N ALA A 81 -18.19 -16.09 -10.05
CA ALA A 81 -19.46 -15.64 -9.45
C ALA A 81 -20.43 -16.81 -9.23
N PRO A 82 -21.29 -16.79 -8.19
CA PRO A 82 -22.35 -17.77 -8.06
C PRO A 82 -23.31 -17.62 -9.25
N GLN A 83 -23.37 -18.63 -10.12
CA GLN A 83 -24.47 -18.70 -11.09
C GLN A 83 -25.79 -18.96 -10.34
N PRO A 84 -26.88 -18.26 -10.69
CA PRO A 84 -28.19 -18.57 -10.13
C PRO A 84 -28.58 -19.98 -10.55
N TYR A 85 -28.93 -20.81 -9.57
CA TYR A 85 -29.49 -22.14 -9.79
C TYR A 85 -30.91 -22.00 -10.35
N GLU A 86 -31.20 -22.69 -11.44
CA GLU A 86 -32.56 -23.05 -11.87
C GLU A 86 -32.58 -24.57 -12.03
N PRO A 87 -33.59 -25.31 -11.53
CA PRO A 87 -33.54 -26.76 -11.44
C PRO A 87 -34.26 -27.41 -12.62
N GLU A 88 -33.56 -28.14 -13.51
CA GLU A 88 -34.23 -29.03 -14.47
C GLU A 88 -33.52 -30.39 -14.64
N THR A 89 -34.14 -31.39 -14.00
CA THR A 89 -34.58 -32.69 -14.51
C THR A 89 -33.71 -33.49 -15.50
N GLN A 90 -33.32 -34.68 -15.02
CA GLN A 90 -32.76 -35.85 -15.71
C GLN A 90 -33.26 -36.12 -17.15
N LYS A 91 -32.33 -36.47 -18.06
CA LYS A 91 -32.30 -37.79 -18.74
C LYS A 91 -31.06 -38.01 -19.62
N SER A 92 -30.60 -39.25 -19.56
CA SER A 92 -29.44 -39.89 -20.18
C SER A 92 -29.50 -39.99 -21.70
N GLN A 93 -28.34 -40.02 -22.39
CA GLN A 93 -27.92 -41.14 -23.24
C GLN A 93 -26.52 -41.00 -23.86
N ASN A 94 -25.96 -42.16 -24.16
CA ASN A 94 -24.57 -42.58 -24.33
C ASN A 94 -24.13 -42.59 -25.81
N ARG A 95 -22.87 -42.22 -26.12
CA ARG A 95 -22.16 -42.67 -27.34
C ARG A 95 -20.63 -42.55 -27.22
N ASN A 96 -19.96 -43.69 -27.09
CA ASN A 96 -18.54 -43.91 -27.46
C ASN A 96 -18.43 -43.94 -29.02
N LEU A 97 -17.34 -43.59 -29.73
CA LEU A 97 -15.93 -44.00 -29.62
C LEU A 97 -14.99 -43.07 -30.44
N HIS A 98 -13.76 -42.90 -29.91
CA HIS A 98 -12.43 -42.91 -30.56
C HIS A 98 -11.79 -41.67 -31.25
N SER A 99 -10.87 -41.06 -30.47
CA SER A 99 -9.45 -40.69 -30.75
C SER A 99 -9.04 -39.96 -32.04
N THR A 100 -8.52 -38.73 -31.89
CA THR A 100 -7.13 -38.38 -32.26
C THR A 100 -6.67 -37.08 -31.58
N ALA A 101 -5.52 -37.16 -30.91
CA ALA A 101 -4.48 -36.13 -30.72
C ALA A 101 -4.87 -34.76 -30.11
N GLY A 102 -4.80 -34.71 -28.77
CA GLY A 102 -3.94 -33.73 -28.09
C GLY A 102 -4.37 -32.27 -28.05
N GLU A 103 -5.65 -31.97 -27.83
CA GLU A 103 -6.07 -30.63 -27.45
C GLU A 103 -6.90 -30.64 -26.16
N ARG A 104 -6.47 -29.78 -25.22
CA ARG A 104 -7.22 -29.19 -24.09
C ARG A 104 -7.40 -30.03 -22.82
N SER A 105 -6.67 -29.62 -21.78
CA SER A 105 -7.09 -29.45 -20.38
C SER A 105 -5.81 -29.18 -19.60
N VAL A 106 -5.60 -28.05 -18.94
CA VAL A 106 -6.31 -27.68 -17.71
C VAL A 106 -6.57 -26.18 -17.73
N THR A 107 -7.82 -25.80 -17.46
CA THR A 107 -8.25 -24.45 -17.12
C THR A 107 -7.38 -23.94 -15.97
N GLU A 108 -6.35 -23.15 -16.30
CA GLU A 108 -5.54 -22.41 -15.35
C GLU A 108 -6.47 -21.35 -14.77
N GLY A 109 -7.15 -21.70 -13.66
CA GLY A 109 -8.09 -20.81 -13.00
C GLY A 109 -7.36 -19.51 -12.70
N ASP A 110 -7.80 -18.44 -13.36
CA ASP A 110 -7.15 -17.14 -13.44
C ASP A 110 -6.73 -16.66 -12.04
N SER A 111 -5.49 -16.93 -11.67
CA SER A 111 -4.99 -16.68 -10.32
C SER A 111 -4.41 -15.27 -10.30
N ILE A 112 -5.06 -14.37 -9.58
CA ILE A 112 -4.67 -12.97 -9.50
C ILE A 112 -3.59 -12.83 -8.43
N VAL A 113 -2.43 -12.31 -8.82
CA VAL A 113 -1.36 -11.95 -7.88
C VAL A 113 -1.69 -10.57 -7.29
N MET A 114 -1.79 -10.50 -5.97
CA MET A 114 -2.12 -9.29 -5.23
C MET A 114 -0.98 -8.90 -4.30
N ASP A 115 -0.65 -7.60 -4.30
CA ASP A 115 0.35 -7.02 -3.40
C ASP A 115 -0.23 -6.91 -2.00
N VAL A 116 0.47 -7.46 -1.00
CA VAL A 116 0.05 -7.40 0.39
C VAL A 116 0.95 -6.48 1.22
N PHE A 117 0.34 -5.76 2.14
CA PHE A 117 0.98 -4.81 3.03
C PHE A 117 0.79 -5.21 4.49
N ARG A 118 1.65 -4.67 5.36
CA ARG A 118 1.59 -4.85 6.81
C ARG A 118 1.54 -3.49 7.49
N TRP A 119 0.59 -3.35 8.42
CA TRP A 119 0.47 -2.21 9.30
C TRP A 119 0.91 -2.60 10.72
N SER A 120 1.88 -1.88 11.26
CA SER A 120 2.46 -2.19 12.57
C SER A 120 2.64 -0.94 13.41
N ARG A 121 2.54 -1.07 14.73
CA ARG A 121 2.93 -0.04 15.69
C ARG A 121 4.36 -0.29 16.15
N CYS A 122 5.18 0.74 16.17
CA CYS A 122 6.49 0.67 16.80
C CYS A 122 6.32 0.59 18.32
N LYS A 123 6.93 -0.41 18.97
CA LYS A 123 6.89 -0.55 20.44
C LYS A 123 7.51 0.67 21.14
N LYS A 124 8.55 1.25 20.53
CA LYS A 124 9.19 2.50 20.95
C LYS A 124 9.56 3.34 19.73
N PRO A 125 9.41 4.68 19.77
CA PRO A 125 9.94 5.53 18.72
C PRO A 125 11.48 5.51 18.80
N LEU A 126 12.13 5.16 17.69
CA LEU A 126 13.59 5.11 17.59
C LEU A 126 14.08 6.25 16.67
N PRO A 127 15.21 6.91 16.96
CA PRO A 127 15.81 7.86 16.03
C PRO A 127 16.12 7.21 14.68
N GLN A 128 15.99 7.96 13.59
CA GLN A 128 16.18 7.44 12.23
C GLN A 128 17.55 6.76 12.04
N ARG A 129 18.60 7.31 12.65
CA ARG A 129 19.95 6.71 12.60
C ARG A 129 19.95 5.28 13.16
N LEU A 130 19.25 5.05 14.26
CA LEU A 130 19.15 3.74 14.89
C LEU A 130 18.29 2.79 14.06
N MET A 131 17.15 3.27 13.54
CA MET A 131 16.30 2.49 12.62
C MET A 131 17.11 1.96 11.44
N ARG A 132 17.92 2.82 10.80
CA ARG A 132 18.80 2.41 9.68
C ARG A 132 19.87 1.40 10.08
N SER A 133 20.40 1.47 11.29
CA SER A 133 21.40 0.50 11.76
C SER A 133 20.81 -0.86 12.11
N ILE A 134 19.54 -0.90 12.54
CA ILE A 134 18.83 -2.13 12.88
C ILE A 134 18.29 -2.80 11.60
N GLY A 135 17.76 -2.01 10.68
CA GLY A 135 17.14 -2.46 9.44
C GLY A 135 15.82 -1.74 9.17
N ILE A 136 15.52 -1.52 7.88
CA ILE A 136 14.26 -0.94 7.41
C ILE A 136 13.68 -1.90 6.36
N PRO A 137 12.43 -2.40 6.51
CA PRO A 137 11.50 -2.22 7.64
C PRO A 137 12.10 -2.69 8.97
N LEU A 138 11.55 -2.21 10.09
CA LEU A 138 12.05 -2.62 11.41
C LEU A 138 11.81 -4.13 11.63
N PRO A 139 12.73 -4.84 12.29
CA PRO A 139 12.51 -6.22 12.70
C PRO A 139 11.30 -6.35 13.63
N LEU A 140 10.60 -7.48 13.55
CA LEU A 140 9.36 -7.74 14.30
C LEU A 140 9.52 -7.63 15.82
N GLU A 141 10.73 -7.81 16.36
CA GLU A 141 11.00 -7.60 17.79
C GLU A 141 10.74 -6.16 18.25
N HIS A 142 10.82 -5.18 17.33
CA HIS A 142 10.55 -3.75 17.58
C HIS A 142 9.10 -3.34 17.26
N LEU A 143 8.29 -4.26 16.72
CA LEU A 143 6.97 -3.99 16.18
C LEU A 143 5.88 -4.79 16.89
N GLU A 144 4.73 -4.17 17.04
CA GLU A 144 3.45 -4.83 17.31
C GLU A 144 2.67 -4.81 15.99
N VAL A 145 2.50 -5.98 15.39
CA VAL A 145 1.75 -6.10 14.14
C VAL A 145 0.27 -5.94 14.46
N LEU A 146 -0.36 -4.95 13.84
CA LEU A 146 -1.78 -4.64 14.06
C LEU A 146 -2.63 -5.29 12.98
N GLU A 147 -2.20 -5.22 11.72
CA GLU A 147 -2.89 -5.81 10.58
C GLU A 147 -1.87 -6.36 9.57
N GLU A 148 -2.17 -7.52 9.00
CA GLU A 148 -1.37 -8.19 7.96
C GLU A 148 -2.23 -8.55 6.76
N ASN A 149 -1.58 -8.82 5.63
CA ASN A 149 -2.23 -9.23 4.39
C ASN A 149 -3.24 -8.18 3.89
N LEU A 150 -2.95 -6.90 4.14
CA LEU A 150 -3.76 -5.79 3.67
C LEU A 150 -3.57 -5.62 2.17
N ASP A 151 -4.67 -5.49 1.43
CA ASP A 151 -4.62 -4.98 0.07
C ASP A 151 -4.48 -3.45 0.11
N TRP A 152 -4.08 -2.83 -1.01
CA TRP A 152 -3.94 -1.37 -1.05
C TRP A 152 -5.25 -0.63 -0.74
N GLU A 153 -6.39 -1.21 -1.13
CA GLU A 153 -7.72 -0.64 -0.93
C GLU A 153 -8.19 -0.69 0.54
N ASP A 154 -7.57 -1.54 1.37
CA ASP A 154 -7.86 -1.59 2.81
C ASP A 154 -7.28 -0.38 3.55
N ILE A 155 -6.37 0.38 2.92
CA ILE A 155 -5.66 1.51 3.49
C ILE A 155 -6.30 2.81 3.02
N LYS A 156 -7.21 3.34 3.84
CA LYS A 156 -8.03 4.51 3.47
C LYS A 156 -7.43 5.79 4.01
N TRP A 157 -6.79 6.55 3.13
CA TRP A 157 -6.20 7.85 3.47
C TRP A 157 -7.27 8.94 3.56
N SER A 158 -7.16 9.81 4.57
CA SER A 158 -8.01 10.98 4.77
C SER A 158 -7.17 12.26 4.94
N GLN A 159 -7.83 13.41 5.05
CA GLN A 159 -7.13 14.68 5.31
C GLN A 159 -6.44 14.71 6.69
N THR A 160 -6.93 13.93 7.65
CA THR A 160 -6.49 13.92 9.05
C THR A 160 -5.69 12.68 9.43
N GLY A 161 -5.69 11.64 8.60
CA GLY A 161 -4.95 10.42 8.91
C GLY A 161 -5.23 9.26 7.97
N VAL A 162 -5.26 8.06 8.54
CA VAL A 162 -5.51 6.81 7.82
C VAL A 162 -6.49 5.94 8.59
N SER A 163 -7.37 5.24 7.88
CA SER A 163 -8.26 4.23 8.43
C SER A 163 -7.91 2.86 7.87
N ILE A 164 -7.72 1.88 8.76
CA ILE A 164 -7.36 0.49 8.43
C ILE A 164 -8.19 -0.42 9.34
N ALA A 165 -8.83 -1.44 8.77
CA ALA A 165 -9.70 -2.37 9.51
C ALA A 165 -10.78 -1.66 10.37
N GLY A 166 -11.32 -0.55 9.87
CA GLY A 166 -12.33 0.25 10.56
C GLY A 166 -11.80 1.13 11.71
N LYS A 167 -10.49 1.10 11.99
CA LYS A 167 -9.86 1.93 13.01
C LYS A 167 -9.16 3.13 12.39
N GLU A 168 -9.46 4.32 12.90
CA GLU A 168 -8.83 5.58 12.47
C GLU A 168 -7.58 5.91 13.29
N TYR A 169 -6.54 6.37 12.60
CA TYR A 169 -5.27 6.82 13.16
C TYR A 169 -5.04 8.28 12.76
N PRO A 170 -5.21 9.25 13.67
CA PRO A 170 -5.01 10.67 13.35
C PRO A 170 -3.52 10.99 13.23
N LEU A 171 -3.06 11.27 12.01
CA LEU A 171 -1.65 11.41 11.68
C LEU A 171 -1.22 12.87 11.78
N ALA A 172 -0.13 13.09 12.50
CA ALA A 172 0.51 14.39 12.63
C ALA A 172 1.73 14.51 11.70
N ARG A 173 2.46 13.41 11.49
CA ARG A 173 3.74 13.41 10.77
C ARG A 173 3.92 12.17 9.91
N VAL A 174 4.75 12.29 8.88
CA VAL A 174 5.00 11.23 7.90
C VAL A 174 6.43 11.30 7.38
N HIS A 175 7.04 10.14 7.15
CA HIS A 175 8.36 10.03 6.56
C HIS A 175 8.53 8.72 5.79
N PHE A 176 9.07 8.80 4.58
CA PHE A 176 9.46 7.62 3.81
C PHE A 176 10.93 7.34 4.07
N LEU A 177 11.25 6.08 4.37
CA LEU A 177 12.63 5.62 4.53
C LEU A 177 12.90 4.46 3.57
N SER A 178 14.11 4.40 3.05
CA SER A 178 14.60 3.29 2.24
C SER A 178 15.61 2.47 3.05
N PRO A 179 15.70 1.16 2.81
CA PRO A 179 16.84 0.34 3.24
C PRO A 179 18.15 0.99 2.81
N ASN A 180 19.24 0.73 3.56
CA ASN A 180 20.57 1.21 3.19
C ASN A 180 21.13 0.44 2.00
#